data_AF-K0J5D9-F1
#
_entry.id   AF-K0J5D9-F1
#
_cell.length_a   1.000
_cell.length_b   1.000
_cell.length_c   1.000
_cell.angle_alpha   90.00
_cell.angle_beta   90.00
_cell.angle_gamma   90.00
#
_symmetry.space_group_name_H-M   'P 1'
#
loop_
_entity.id
_entity.type
_entity.pdbx_description
1 polymer ?
#
loop_
_entity_poly.entity_id
_entity_poly.type
_entity_poly.pdbx_seq_one_letter_code
_entity_poly.pdbx_strand_id
1 'polypeptide(L)'
;MSKENSKGKVFSTLQKIGKSLMLPVSVLPAAGILLRIGQNDLLGRYGAVFQNLAIAGDAIFENLPLIFAVGVAIGFSGGEAVAALAAV
;
A
#
# COMPACT_ATOMS: atom_id res chain seq x y z
N MET A 1 9.92 -30.62 -25.74
CA MET A 1 9.21 -29.34 -26.01
C MET A 1 8.39 -28.80 -24.82
N SER A 2 8.72 -29.12 -23.55
CA SER A 2 7.86 -28.77 -22.37
C SER A 2 8.46 -27.71 -21.43
N LYS A 3 9.78 -27.43 -21.49
CA LYS A 3 10.47 -26.53 -20.52
C LYS A 3 10.29 -25.02 -20.81
N GLU A 4 9.96 -24.64 -22.03
CA GLU A 4 9.83 -23.22 -22.44
C GLU A 4 8.54 -22.57 -21.90
N ASN A 5 7.47 -23.35 -21.77
CA ASN A 5 6.14 -22.88 -21.33
C ASN A 5 6.06 -22.59 -19.80
N SER A 6 6.98 -23.16 -19.01
CA SER A 6 7.02 -22.97 -17.55
C SER A 6 7.59 -21.61 -17.16
N LYS A 7 8.64 -21.14 -17.86
CA LYS A 7 9.26 -19.82 -17.61
C LYS A 7 8.30 -18.67 -17.88
N GLY A 8 7.49 -18.78 -18.93
CA GLY A 8 6.46 -17.78 -19.26
C GLY A 8 5.37 -17.68 -18.19
N LYS A 9 4.92 -18.81 -17.61
CA LYS A 9 3.94 -18.81 -16.52
C LYS A 9 4.48 -18.16 -15.25
N VAL A 10 5.71 -18.48 -14.84
CA VAL A 10 6.34 -17.86 -13.66
C VAL A 10 6.49 -16.35 -13.86
N PHE A 11 6.96 -15.92 -15.03
CA PHE A 11 7.09 -14.49 -15.36
C PHE A 11 5.75 -13.75 -15.32
N SER A 12 4.67 -14.37 -15.84
CA SER A 12 3.32 -13.82 -15.77
C SER A 12 2.82 -13.67 -14.32
N THR A 13 3.06 -14.66 -13.46
CA THR A 13 2.71 -14.58 -12.03
C THR A 13 3.47 -13.46 -11.33
N LEU A 14 4.78 -13.31 -11.58
CA LEU A 14 5.58 -12.22 -11.03
C LEU A 14 5.09 -10.84 -11.47
N GLN A 15 4.67 -10.69 -12.73
CA GLN A 15 4.06 -9.44 -13.21
C GLN A 15 2.74 -9.13 -12.49
N LYS A 16 1.91 -10.15 -12.22
CA LYS A 16 0.65 -9.97 -11.45
C LYS A 16 0.93 -9.51 -10.03
N ILE A 17 1.93 -10.09 -9.37
CA ILE A 17 2.37 -9.66 -8.03
C ILE A 17 2.86 -8.20 -8.08
N GLY A 18 3.69 -7.84 -9.07
CA GLY A 18 4.16 -6.46 -9.22
C GLY A 18 3.00 -5.46 -9.42
N LYS A 19 1.99 -5.83 -10.21
CA LYS A 19 0.79 -5.02 -10.42
C LYS A 19 -0.07 -4.91 -9.16
N SER A 20 -0.24 -5.98 -8.39
CA SER A 20 -1.05 -5.94 -7.16
C SER A 20 -0.38 -5.08 -6.07
N LEU A 21 0.94 -5.08 -6.01
CA LEU A 21 1.72 -4.21 -5.11
C LEU A 21 1.61 -2.72 -5.46
N MET A 22 1.26 -2.34 -6.70
CA MET A 22 1.11 -0.92 -7.07
C MET A 22 -0.02 -0.23 -6.31
N LEU A 23 -1.11 -0.94 -5.98
CA LEU A 23 -2.25 -0.38 -5.27
C LEU A 23 -1.87 0.15 -3.88
N PRO A 24 -1.30 -0.67 -2.96
CA PRO A 24 -0.83 -0.15 -1.68
C PRO A 24 0.37 0.78 -1.84
N VAL A 25 1.27 0.54 -2.80
CA VAL A 25 2.44 1.44 -2.98
C VAL A 25 2.02 2.88 -3.32
N SER A 26 0.88 3.04 -3.99
CA SER A 26 0.34 4.35 -4.34
C SER A 26 -0.09 5.20 -3.14
N VAL A 27 -0.32 4.61 -1.96
CA VAL A 27 -0.72 5.35 -0.75
C VAL A 27 0.46 5.93 0.04
N LEU A 28 1.68 5.38 -0.14
CA LEU A 28 2.86 5.83 0.61
C LEU A 28 3.23 7.30 0.38
N PRO A 29 3.15 7.87 -0.84
CA PRO A 29 3.44 9.28 -1.06
C PRO A 29 2.52 10.20 -0.24
N ALA A 30 1.23 9.89 -0.20
CA ALA A 30 0.27 10.64 0.61
C ALA A 30 0.57 10.50 2.12
N ALA A 31 0.83 9.29 2.60
CA ALA A 31 1.20 9.03 3.99
C ALA A 31 2.48 9.79 4.41
N GLY A 32 3.50 9.79 3.55
CA GLY A 32 4.75 10.53 3.79
C GLY A 32 4.56 12.05 3.82
N ILE A 33 3.71 12.59 2.94
CA ILE A 33 3.36 14.02 2.95
C ILE A 33 2.62 14.38 4.23
N LEU A 34 1.60 13.60 4.63
CA LEU A 34 0.86 13.80 5.87
C LEU A 34 1.79 13.79 7.08
N LEU A 35 2.65 12.77 7.16
CA LEU A 35 3.64 12.63 8.22
C LEU A 35 4.56 13.84 8.30
N ARG A 36 5.15 14.23 7.16
CA ARG A 36 6.13 15.31 7.14
C ARG A 36 5.48 16.66 7.47
N ILE A 37 4.36 17.01 6.85
CA ILE A 37 3.71 18.31 7.04
C ILE A 37 3.29 18.54 8.50
N GLY A 38 2.86 17.48 9.21
CA GLY A 38 2.40 17.59 10.59
C GLY A 38 3.49 17.74 11.65
N GLN A 39 4.77 17.69 11.28
CA GLN A 39 5.87 17.85 12.23
C GLN A 39 5.97 19.29 12.76
N ASN A 40 6.50 19.44 13.98
CA ASN A 40 6.59 20.72 14.68
C ASN A 40 7.52 21.73 13.97
N ASP A 41 8.51 21.27 13.20
CA ASP A 41 9.38 22.13 12.39
C ASP A 41 8.67 22.68 11.13
N LEU A 42 7.51 22.13 10.76
CA LEU A 42 6.71 22.55 9.61
C LEU A 42 5.38 23.17 10.05
N LEU A 43 4.24 22.58 9.69
CA LEU A 43 2.94 23.13 10.01
C LEU A 43 2.45 22.75 11.41
N GLY A 44 3.03 21.69 12.02
CA GLY A 44 2.65 21.20 13.34
C GLY A 44 2.75 22.24 14.46
N ARG A 45 3.62 23.24 14.34
CA ARG A 45 3.71 24.37 15.30
C ARG A 45 2.49 25.28 15.30
N TYR A 46 1.69 25.31 14.24
CA TYR A 46 0.55 26.22 14.11
C TYR A 46 -0.75 25.67 14.72
N GLY A 47 -0.72 24.48 15.32
CA GLY A 47 -1.81 23.96 16.15
C GLY A 47 -2.08 22.46 15.96
N ALA A 48 -2.96 21.95 16.82
CA ALA A 48 -3.30 20.53 16.90
C ALA A 48 -3.83 19.94 15.58
N VAL A 49 -4.53 20.74 14.75
CA VAL A 49 -5.03 20.30 13.44
C VAL A 49 -3.89 19.84 12.54
N PHE A 50 -2.77 20.56 12.53
CA PHE A 50 -1.62 20.18 11.72
C PHE A 50 -0.85 19.01 12.34
N GLN A 51 -0.75 18.95 13.67
CA GLN A 51 -0.14 17.79 14.36
C GLN A 51 -0.92 16.49 14.09
N ASN A 52 -2.25 16.57 13.94
CA ASN A 52 -3.08 15.42 13.58
C ASN A 52 -2.75 14.86 12.18
N LEU A 53 -2.17 15.66 11.27
CA LEU A 53 -1.69 15.16 9.98
C LEU A 53 -0.51 14.18 10.17
N ALA A 54 0.39 14.47 11.12
CA ALA A 54 1.48 13.55 11.42
C ALA A 54 0.96 12.23 11.98
N ILE A 55 0.03 12.30 12.94
CA ILE A 55 -0.63 11.12 13.53
C ILE A 55 -1.34 10.30 12.44
N ALA A 56 -2.03 10.95 11.50
CA ALA A 56 -2.69 10.24 10.39
C ALA A 56 -1.68 9.56 9.44
N GLY A 57 -0.55 10.21 9.15
CA GLY A 57 0.53 9.61 8.37
C GLY A 57 1.15 8.40 9.07
N ASP A 58 1.46 8.53 10.37
CA ASP A 58 2.00 7.44 11.18
C ASP A 58 1.05 6.24 11.26
N ALA A 59 -0.25 6.47 11.44
CA ALA A 59 -1.25 5.41 11.47
C ALA A 59 -1.23 4.54 10.19
N ILE A 60 -0.92 5.12 9.03
CA ILE A 60 -0.78 4.38 7.77
C ILE A 60 0.49 3.51 7.80
N PHE A 61 1.61 4.05 8.27
CA PHE A 61 2.88 3.30 8.34
C PHE A 61 2.83 2.18 9.40
N GLU A 62 2.17 2.41 10.53
CA GLU A 62 1.98 1.39 11.58
C GLU A 62 1.15 0.20 11.08
N ASN A 63 0.15 0.46 10.24
CA ASN A 63 -0.73 -0.56 9.67
C ASN A 63 -0.33 -1.02 8.27
N LEU A 64 0.89 -0.66 7.82
CA LEU A 64 1.36 -0.93 6.47
C LEU A 64 1.29 -2.42 6.08
N PRO A 65 1.62 -3.40 6.97
CA PRO A 65 1.47 -4.81 6.64
C PRO A 65 0.03 -5.21 6.31
N LEU A 66 -0.94 -4.68 7.05
CA LEU A 66 -2.37 -4.94 6.84
C LEU A 66 -2.85 -4.31 5.53
N ILE A 67 -2.46 -3.06 5.27
CA ILE A 67 -2.78 -2.35 4.03
C ILE A 67 -2.22 -3.09 2.82
N PHE A 68 -0.99 -3.61 2.92
CA PHE A 68 -0.39 -4.45 1.87
C PHE A 68 -1.11 -5.78 1.71
N ALA A 69 -1.48 -6.48 2.78
CA ALA A 69 -2.22 -7.74 2.70
C ALA A 69 -3.55 -7.56 1.94
N VAL A 70 -4.34 -6.54 2.32
CA VAL A 70 -5.60 -6.20 1.68
C VAL A 70 -5.38 -5.75 0.23
N GLY A 71 -4.46 -4.82 -0.01
CA GLY A 71 -4.19 -4.28 -1.34
C GLY A 71 -3.66 -5.34 -2.32
N VAL A 72 -2.79 -6.24 -1.86
CA VAL A 72 -2.28 -7.36 -2.66
C VAL A 72 -3.39 -8.36 -2.95
N ALA A 73 -4.24 -8.71 -1.97
CA ALA A 73 -5.35 -9.63 -2.18
C ALA A 73 -6.33 -9.12 -3.25
N ILE A 74 -6.73 -7.84 -3.15
CA ILE A 74 -7.59 -7.18 -4.15
C ILE A 74 -6.90 -7.13 -5.52
N GLY A 75 -5.64 -6.70 -5.57
CA GLY A 75 -4.90 -6.59 -6.84
C GLY A 75 -4.66 -7.95 -7.51
N PHE A 76 -4.52 -9.02 -6.71
CA PHE A 76 -4.30 -10.38 -7.23
C PHE A 76 -5.60 -11.07 -7.65
N SER A 77 -6.74 -10.74 -7.03
CA SER A 77 -8.08 -11.24 -7.41
C SER A 77 -8.67 -10.57 -8.65
N GLY A 78 -7.99 -9.57 -9.23
CA GLY A 78 -8.52 -8.80 -10.35
C GLY A 78 -9.46 -7.67 -9.93
N GLY A 79 -9.39 -7.22 -8.68
CA GLY A 79 -10.17 -6.09 -8.15
C GLY A 79 -11.42 -6.49 -7.36
N GLU A 80 -11.58 -7.75 -6.99
CA GLU A 80 -12.73 -8.20 -6.21
C GLU A 80 -12.61 -7.76 -4.75
N ALA A 81 -13.59 -6.97 -4.28
CA ALA A 81 -13.61 -6.46 -2.91
C ALA A 81 -13.72 -7.58 -1.85
N VAL A 82 -14.29 -8.74 -2.19
CA VAL A 82 -14.41 -9.89 -1.28
C VAL A 82 -13.03 -10.44 -0.88
N ALA A 83 -12.02 -10.29 -1.75
CA ALA A 83 -10.65 -10.68 -1.44
C ALA A 83 -10.06 -9.84 -0.28
N ALA A 84 -10.56 -8.62 -0.06
CA ALA A 84 -10.17 -7.80 1.09
C ALA A 84 -10.59 -8.45 2.42
N LEU A 85 -11.81 -8.99 2.48
CA LEU A 85 -12.32 -9.70 3.66
C LEU A 85 -11.57 -11.00 3.90
N ALA A 86 -11.17 -11.71 2.85
CA ALA A 86 -10.42 -12.96 2.97
C ALA A 86 -8.96 -12.75 3.42
N ALA A 87 -8.45 -11.51 3.36
CA ALA A 87 -7.07 -11.18 3.69
C ALA A 87 -6.83 -10.90 5.19
N VAL A 88 -7.90 -10.76 5.98
CA VAL A 88 -7.89 -10.40 7.41
C VAL A 88 -8.59 -11.45 8.25
#